data_AF-A0A3A4Q4M0-F1
#
_entry.id   AF-A0A3A4Q4M0-F1
#
_cell.length_a   1.000
_cell.length_b   1.000
_cell.length_c   1.000
_cell.angle_alpha   90.00
_cell.angle_beta   90.00
_cell.angle_gamma   90.00
#
_symmetry.space_group_name_H-M   'P 1'
#
loop_
_entity.id
_entity.type
_entity.pdbx_description
1 polymer ?
#
loop_
_entity_poly.entity_id
_entity_poly.type
_entity_poly.pdbx_seq_one_letter_code
_entity_poly.pdbx_strand_id
1 'polypeptide(L)'
;MNCDELNDHLADYLGDELPEEVRHSVDEHLARCAACRGEAMSLTATVSALRSLEPPARAPGVAGGLRASSRAAGLLAYAAVLLAGVGLGYVLRPAAPAPPGGGSSGGALALHAGGVHPGWVREWSGAAAPGGASPLVRNLAIFTRSLGTGADG
;
A
#
# COMPACT_ATOMS: atom_id res chain seq x y z
N MET A 1 19.35 -6.90 8.61
CA MET A 1 19.42 -6.01 7.44
C MET A 1 20.87 -5.58 7.18
N ASN A 2 21.21 -5.33 5.92
CA ASN A 2 22.52 -4.84 5.49
C ASN A 2 22.56 -3.28 5.44
N CYS A 3 23.71 -2.68 5.10
CA CYS A 3 23.85 -1.21 5.09
C CYS A 3 22.98 -0.52 4.02
N ASP A 4 22.78 -1.17 2.86
CA ASP A 4 21.99 -0.60 1.77
C ASP A 4 20.49 -0.59 2.14
N GLU A 5 20.00 -1.70 2.69
CA GLU A 5 18.62 -1.80 3.22
C GLU A 5 18.35 -0.78 4.33
N LEU A 6 19.34 -0.50 5.18
CA LEU A 6 19.23 0.53 6.20
C LEU A 6 19.04 1.91 5.58
N ASN A 7 19.83 2.23 4.55
CA ASN A 7 19.77 3.52 3.88
C ASN A 7 18.38 3.79 3.28
N ASP A 8 17.76 2.74 2.72
CA ASP A 8 16.39 2.82 2.20
C ASP A 8 15.34 3.11 3.29
N HIS A 9 15.60 2.69 4.54
CA HIS A 9 14.72 2.91 5.69
C HIS A 9 15.07 4.15 6.52
N LEU A 10 16.20 4.80 6.26
CA LEU A 10 16.74 5.82 7.16
C LEU A 10 15.85 7.08 7.23
N ALA A 11 15.22 7.46 6.11
CA ALA A 11 14.29 8.59 6.08
C ALA A 11 13.04 8.32 6.95
N ASP A 12 12.41 7.16 6.79
CA ASP A 12 11.25 6.74 7.58
C ASP A 12 11.61 6.61 9.07
N TYR A 13 12.86 6.23 9.37
CA TYR A 13 13.35 6.07 10.75
C TYR A 13 13.46 7.41 11.46
N LEU A 14 14.01 8.42 10.78
CA LEU A 14 14.08 9.79 11.28
C LEU A 14 12.70 10.46 11.37
N GLY A 15 11.75 9.99 10.56
CA GLY A 15 10.36 10.44 10.52
C GLY A 15 9.45 9.80 11.58
N ASP A 16 9.91 8.75 12.28
CA ASP A 16 9.06 7.92 13.17
C ASP A 16 7.95 7.16 12.42
N GLU A 17 8.12 6.91 11.11
CA GLU A 17 7.09 6.34 10.22
C GLU A 17 7.28 4.82 9.96
N LEU A 18 8.38 4.23 10.45
CA LEU A 18 8.59 2.79 10.31
C LEU A 18 7.68 1.95 11.21
N PRO A 19 7.20 0.79 10.71
CA PRO A 19 6.64 -0.27 11.54
C PRO A 19 7.64 -0.73 12.62
N GLU A 20 7.11 -1.12 13.79
CA GLU A 20 7.90 -1.51 14.96
C GLU A 20 8.88 -2.66 14.66
N GLU A 21 8.45 -3.64 13.87
CA GLU A 21 9.28 -4.79 13.51
C GLU A 21 10.53 -4.39 12.70
N VAL A 22 10.36 -3.43 11.79
CA VAL A 22 11.45 -2.93 10.95
C VAL A 22 12.33 -1.99 11.77
N ARG A 23 11.74 -1.17 12.66
CA ARG A 23 12.46 -0.29 13.58
C ARG A 23 13.40 -1.08 14.49
N HIS A 24 12.94 -2.19 15.07
CA HIS A 24 13.80 -3.05 15.87
C HIS A 24 15.00 -3.59 15.05
N SER A 25 14.78 -3.94 13.79
CA SER A 25 15.85 -4.36 12.89
C SER A 25 16.84 -3.23 12.62
N VAL A 26 16.36 -1.98 12.47
CA VAL A 26 17.18 -0.77 12.29
C VAL A 26 18.05 -0.54 13.52
N ASP A 27 17.44 -0.56 14.71
CA ASP A 27 18.13 -0.35 15.98
C ASP A 27 19.22 -1.42 16.19
N GLU A 28 18.93 -2.69 15.89
CA GLU A 28 19.89 -3.79 15.99
C GLU A 28 21.08 -3.61 15.02
N HIS A 29 20.85 -3.02 13.84
CA HIS A 29 21.91 -2.70 12.89
C HIS A 29 22.75 -1.52 13.38
N LEU A 30 22.12 -0.42 13.80
CA LEU A 30 22.80 0.78 14.34
C LEU A 30 23.63 0.47 15.60
N ALA A 31 23.21 -0.51 16.39
CA ALA A 31 23.97 -1.02 17.53
C ALA A 31 25.29 -1.72 17.13
N ARG A 32 25.35 -2.33 15.94
CA ARG A 32 26.50 -3.11 15.46
C ARG A 32 27.38 -2.38 14.45
N CYS A 33 26.83 -1.47 13.66
CA CYS A 33 27.55 -0.77 12.59
C CYS A 33 27.87 0.69 12.98
N ALA A 34 29.15 0.97 13.25
CA ALA A 34 29.59 2.32 13.62
C ALA A 34 29.45 3.35 12.49
N ALA A 35 29.65 2.95 11.24
CA ALA A 35 29.51 3.84 10.08
C ALA A 35 28.07 4.35 9.93
N CYS A 36 27.11 3.43 9.88
CA CYS A 36 25.69 3.74 9.79
C CYS A 36 25.18 4.55 11.00
N ARG A 37 25.70 4.28 12.21
CA ARG A 37 25.38 5.09 13.39
C ARG A 37 25.84 6.54 13.23
N GLY A 38 27.05 6.76 12.72
CA GLY A 38 27.58 8.10 12.46
C GLY A 38 26.71 8.87 11.47
N GLU A 39 26.26 8.20 10.41
CA GLU A 39 25.37 8.77 9.40
C GLU A 39 23.99 9.12 9.99
N ALA A 40 23.36 8.19 10.70
CA ALA A 40 22.08 8.41 11.37
C ALA A 40 22.15 9.60 12.35
N MET A 41 23.23 9.72 13.12
CA MET A 41 23.46 10.85 14.02
C MET A 41 23.61 12.18 13.27
N SER A 42 24.36 12.20 12.17
CA SER A 42 24.55 13.39 11.32
C SER A 42 23.22 13.87 10.73
N LEU A 43 22.41 12.96 10.20
CA LEU A 43 21.09 13.28 9.66
C LEU A 43 20.11 13.71 10.77
N THR A 44 20.14 13.07 11.93
CA THR A 44 19.33 13.48 13.10
C THR A 44 19.67 14.91 13.53
N ALA A 45 20.95 15.27 13.57
CA ALA A 45 21.39 16.63 13.87
C ALA A 45 20.88 17.63 12.82
N THR A 46 20.94 17.27 11.54
CA THR A 46 20.41 18.09 10.44
C THR A 46 18.90 18.30 10.55
N VAL A 47 18.12 17.23 10.75
CA VAL A 47 16.67 17.30 10.94
C VAL A 47 16.33 18.14 12.17
N SER A 48 17.08 17.99 13.27
CA SER A 48 16.88 18.78 14.48
C SER A 48 17.15 20.27 14.26
N ALA A 49 18.21 20.60 13.50
CA ALA A 49 18.53 21.98 13.12
C ALA A 49 17.46 22.58 12.19
N LEU A 50 16.87 21.80 11.29
CA LEU A 50 15.76 22.25 10.45
C LEU A 50 14.47 22.46 11.26
N ARG A 51 14.18 21.57 12.22
CA ARG A 51 13.01 21.67 13.11
C ARG A 51 13.10 22.84 14.09
N SER A 52 14.31 23.31 14.42
CA SER A 52 14.50 24.48 15.28
C SER A 52 14.35 25.81 14.54
N LEU A 53 14.30 25.80 13.21
CA LEU A 53 13.94 26.99 12.45
C LEU A 53 12.49 27.35 12.78
N GLU A 54 12.26 28.58 13.24
CA GLU A 54 10.93 29.12 13.51
C GLU A 54 10.05 28.90 12.28
N PRO A 55 8.93 28.16 12.40
CA PRO A 55 8.01 28.02 11.29
C PRO A 55 7.57 29.41 10.85
N PRO A 56 7.59 29.73 9.54
CA PRO A 56 7.14 31.04 9.08
C PRO A 56 5.73 31.27 9.60
N ALA A 57 5.52 32.43 10.24
CA ALA A 57 4.22 32.82 10.77
C ALA A 57 3.17 32.57 9.69
N ARG A 58 2.17 31.72 9.98
CA ARG A 58 1.12 31.40 9.01
C ARG A 58 0.47 32.70 8.59
N ALA A 59 0.53 33.00 7.29
CA ALA A 59 -0.12 34.20 6.75
C ALA A 59 -1.60 34.21 7.18
N PRO A 60 -2.10 35.31 7.77
CA PRO A 60 -3.51 35.43 8.09
C PRO A 60 -4.32 35.32 6.80
N GLY A 61 -5.12 34.26 6.65
CA GLY A 61 -5.93 34.00 5.45
C GLY A 61 -6.04 32.53 5.04
N VAL A 62 -5.11 31.66 5.46
CA VAL A 62 -5.12 30.24 5.02
C VAL A 62 -5.97 29.34 5.95
N ALA A 63 -6.40 29.83 7.11
CA ALA A 63 -7.12 29.05 8.11
C ALA A 63 -8.62 28.80 7.80
N GLY A 64 -9.21 29.53 6.85
CA GLY A 64 -10.67 29.53 6.65
C GLY A 64 -11.21 28.70 5.46
N GLY A 65 -10.37 28.35 4.48
CA GLY A 65 -10.89 27.95 3.16
C GLY A 65 -11.03 26.45 2.87
N LEU A 66 -10.31 25.57 3.58
CA LEU A 66 -10.10 24.19 3.11
C LEU A 66 -10.84 23.09 3.89
N ARG A 67 -11.59 23.44 4.95
CA ARG A 67 -12.25 22.44 5.81
C ARG A 67 -13.66 22.01 5.37
N ALA A 68 -14.35 22.77 4.52
CA ALA A 68 -15.74 22.46 4.16
C ALA A 68 -15.94 21.83 2.77
N SER A 69 -15.01 22.00 1.82
CA SER A 69 -15.19 21.57 0.41
C SER A 69 -14.34 20.38 -0.04
N SER A 70 -13.33 19.98 0.73
CA SER A 70 -12.30 19.02 0.29
C SER A 70 -12.79 17.56 0.21
N ARG A 71 -13.80 17.17 1.00
CA ARG A 71 -14.36 15.80 0.93
C ARG A 71 -15.20 15.56 -0.33
N ALA A 72 -15.96 16.56 -0.77
CA ALA A 72 -16.77 16.45 -1.99
C ALA A 72 -15.90 16.53 -3.26
N ALA A 73 -14.89 17.40 -3.27
CA ALA A 73 -13.97 17.53 -4.39
C ALA A 73 -13.10 16.28 -4.59
N GLY A 74 -12.63 15.65 -3.51
CA GLY A 74 -11.86 14.41 -3.58
C GLY A 74 -12.65 13.24 -4.19
N LEU A 75 -13.93 13.10 -3.83
CA LEU A 75 -14.80 12.05 -4.36
C LEU A 75 -15.09 12.22 -5.86
N LEU A 76 -15.31 13.47 -6.32
CA LEU A 76 -15.54 13.75 -7.74
C LEU A 76 -14.29 13.49 -8.59
N ALA A 77 -13.11 13.88 -8.12
CA ALA A 77 -11.85 13.60 -8.81
C ALA A 77 -11.60 12.08 -8.94
N TYR A 78 -11.84 11.32 -7.87
CA TYR A 78 -11.69 9.86 -7.89
C TYR A 78 -12.68 9.19 -8.84
N ALA A 79 -13.95 9.63 -8.82
CA ALA A 79 -14.97 9.14 -9.75
C ALA A 79 -14.60 9.42 -11.22
N ALA A 80 -14.08 10.62 -11.52
CA ALA A 80 -13.64 10.98 -12.87
C ALA A 80 -12.47 10.10 -13.36
N VAL A 81 -11.48 9.81 -12.48
CA VAL A 81 -10.36 8.92 -12.81
C VAL A 81 -10.84 7.48 -13.05
N LEU A 82 -11.76 6.96 -12.23
CA LEU A 82 -12.34 5.63 -12.43
C LEU A 82 -13.12 5.54 -13.74
N LEU A 83 -13.94 6.53 -14.05
CA LEU A 83 -14.70 6.56 -15.31
C LEU A 83 -13.79 6.66 -16.53
N ALA A 84 -12.73 7.47 -16.46
CA ALA A 84 -11.74 7.56 -17.53
C ALA A 84 -10.98 6.24 -17.72
N GLY A 85 -10.53 5.60 -16.64
CA GLY A 85 -9.84 4.32 -16.69
C GLY A 85 -10.69 3.18 -17.23
N VAL A 86 -11.92 3.03 -16.73
CA VAL A 86 -12.87 1.99 -17.20
C VAL A 86 -13.28 2.26 -18.65
N GLY A 87 -13.57 3.52 -19.01
CA GLY A 87 -13.93 3.89 -20.36
C GLY A 87 -12.81 3.62 -21.36
N LEU A 88 -11.57 4.02 -21.03
CA LEU A 88 -10.41 3.79 -21.89
C LEU A 88 -10.11 2.30 -22.05
N GLY A 89 -10.24 1.51 -20.97
CA GLY A 89 -10.11 0.06 -21.02
C GLY A 89 -11.17 -0.62 -21.91
N TYR A 90 -12.38 -0.07 -21.98
CA TYR A 90 -13.43 -0.60 -22.85
C TYR A 90 -13.17 -0.28 -24.33
N VAL A 91 -12.68 0.92 -24.64
CA VAL A 91 -12.32 1.33 -26.01
C VAL A 91 -11.11 0.57 -26.53
N LEU A 92 -10.11 0.36 -25.68
CA LEU A 92 -8.90 -0.38 -26.04
C LEU A 92 -9.07 -1.90 -25.91
N ARG A 93 -10.27 -2.42 -25.61
CA ARG A 93 -10.49 -3.87 -25.51
C ARG A 93 -10.27 -4.50 -26.88
N PRO A 94 -9.18 -5.25 -27.10
CA PRO A 94 -8.95 -5.90 -28.37
C PRO A 94 -10.12 -6.85 -28.62
N ALA A 95 -10.73 -6.76 -29.80
CA ALA A 95 -11.71 -7.73 -30.23
C ALA A 95 -11.06 -9.11 -30.12
N ALA A 96 -11.59 -9.94 -29.23
CA ALA A 96 -11.08 -11.29 -29.08
C ALA A 96 -11.13 -11.96 -30.46
N PRO A 97 -10.03 -12.57 -30.94
CA PRO A 97 -10.06 -13.29 -32.18
C PRO A 97 -11.16 -14.34 -32.08
N ALA A 98 -12.02 -14.40 -33.10
CA ALA A 98 -13.08 -15.38 -33.16
C ALA A 98 -12.45 -16.77 -32.91
N PRO A 99 -13.03 -17.60 -32.01
CA PRO A 99 -12.53 -18.94 -31.82
C PRO A 99 -12.47 -19.62 -33.20
N PRO A 100 -11.36 -20.29 -33.56
CA PRO A 100 -11.28 -20.99 -34.82
C PRO A 100 -12.48 -21.92 -34.91
N GLY A 101 -13.32 -21.71 -35.93
CA GLY A 101 -14.54 -22.47 -36.14
C GLY A 101 -14.19 -23.95 -36.12
N GLY A 102 -14.53 -24.60 -35.01
CA GLY A 102 -14.39 -26.03 -34.85
C GLY A 102 -15.22 -26.68 -35.93
N GLY A 103 -14.55 -27.15 -36.98
CA GLY A 103 -15.14 -27.97 -38.01
C GLY A 103 -15.87 -29.12 -37.33
N SER A 104 -17.19 -29.10 -37.43
CA SER A 104 -18.05 -30.23 -37.16
C SER A 104 -17.69 -31.34 -38.14
N SER A 105 -16.70 -32.16 -37.79
CA SER A 105 -16.61 -33.52 -38.34
C SER A 105 -17.40 -34.42 -37.40
N GLY A 106 -18.49 -34.96 -37.92
CA GLY A 106 -19.30 -35.96 -37.25
C GLY A 106 -18.43 -37.14 -36.83
N GLY A 107 -18.23 -37.27 -35.52
CA GLY A 107 -17.63 -38.43 -34.88
C GLY A 107 -18.64 -38.99 -33.89
N ALA A 108 -19.02 -40.23 -34.14
CA ALA A 108 -20.05 -40.97 -33.41
C ALA A 108 -19.86 -40.95 -31.88
N LEU A 109 -21.01 -40.92 -31.21
CA LEU A 109 -21.19 -41.15 -29.78
C LEU A 109 -20.40 -42.37 -29.30
N ALA A 110 -19.36 -42.14 -28.50
CA ALA A 110 -18.87 -43.11 -27.53
C ALA A 110 -19.04 -42.49 -26.14
N LEU A 111 -20.15 -42.84 -25.49
CA LEU A 111 -20.40 -42.59 -24.08
C LEU A 111 -19.29 -43.27 -23.26
N HIS A 112 -18.27 -42.51 -22.86
CA HIS A 112 -17.48 -42.84 -21.69
C HIS A 112 -17.94 -41.97 -20.53
N ALA A 113 -18.82 -42.56 -19.71
CA ALA A 113 -19.00 -42.14 -18.33
C ALA A 113 -17.67 -42.36 -17.61
N GLY A 114 -17.01 -41.27 -17.23
CA GLY A 114 -15.70 -41.35 -16.59
C GLY A 114 -15.27 -40.03 -15.98
N GLY A 115 -15.61 -39.85 -14.70
CA GLY A 115 -14.75 -39.17 -13.73
C GLY A 115 -14.56 -37.67 -13.91
N VAL A 116 -15.28 -36.90 -13.10
CA VAL A 116 -14.88 -35.56 -12.70
C VAL A 116 -13.50 -35.65 -12.03
N HIS A 117 -12.43 -35.34 -12.76
CA HIS A 117 -11.13 -35.06 -12.16
C HIS A 117 -11.00 -33.54 -11.93
N PRO A 118 -11.08 -33.05 -10.69
CA PRO A 118 -10.72 -31.68 -10.35
C PRO A 118 -9.18 -31.58 -10.31
N GLY A 119 -8.56 -31.55 -11.49
CA GLY A 119 -7.10 -31.62 -11.64
C GLY A 119 -6.36 -30.29 -11.79
N TRP A 120 -7.06 -29.17 -12.03
CA TRP A 120 -6.42 -27.90 -12.42
C TRP A 120 -6.58 -26.76 -11.41
N VAL A 121 -6.97 -27.06 -10.17
CA VAL A 121 -7.05 -26.09 -9.05
C VAL A 121 -5.89 -26.27 -8.06
N ARG A 122 -4.72 -26.72 -8.52
CA ARG A 122 -3.51 -26.81 -7.68
C ARG A 122 -2.25 -26.41 -8.43
N GLU A 123 -2.18 -25.15 -8.85
CA GLU A 123 -0.87 -24.55 -9.10
C GLU A 123 -0.97 -23.04 -8.91
N TRP A 124 -1.24 -22.59 -7.67
CA TRP A 124 -0.94 -21.25 -7.13
C TRP A 124 -0.92 -21.25 -5.57
N SER A 125 -0.67 -22.42 -4.96
CA SER A 125 -0.60 -22.60 -3.50
C SER A 125 0.77 -23.13 -3.10
N GLY A 126 1.83 -22.38 -3.38
CA GLY A 126 3.20 -22.86 -3.23
C GLY A 126 4.28 -21.79 -3.06
N ALA A 127 3.96 -20.67 -2.41
CA ALA A 127 4.97 -19.78 -1.81
C ALA A 127 4.39 -19.12 -0.54
N ALA A 128 3.84 -19.95 0.34
CA ALA A 128 3.64 -19.57 1.74
C ALA A 128 4.96 -19.76 2.47
N ALA A 129 5.69 -18.66 2.67
CA ALA A 129 6.63 -18.57 3.78
C ALA A 129 5.86 -18.79 5.11
N PRO A 130 6.44 -19.47 6.11
CA PRO A 130 5.78 -19.63 7.39
C PRO A 130 5.78 -18.31 8.17
N GLY A 131 4.60 -17.77 8.45
CA GLY A 131 4.38 -16.75 9.49
C GLY A 131 4.14 -15.34 8.96
N GLY A 132 2.88 -15.00 8.69
CA GLY A 132 2.50 -13.62 8.34
C GLY A 132 0.99 -13.46 8.35
N ALA A 133 0.40 -13.36 9.54
CA ALA A 133 -0.98 -12.91 9.67
C ALA A 133 -1.02 -11.41 9.31
N SER A 134 -1.66 -11.07 8.20
CA SER A 134 -1.80 -9.69 7.72
C SER A 134 -2.45 -8.79 8.79
N PRO A 135 -1.76 -7.76 9.32
CA PRO A 135 -2.33 -6.84 10.33
C PRO A 135 -3.28 -5.78 9.74
N LEU A 136 -3.45 -5.75 8.41
CA LEU A 136 -4.17 -4.68 7.71
C LEU A 136 -5.69 -4.65 7.89
N VAL A 137 -6.31 -5.66 8.50
CA VAL A 137 -7.77 -5.66 8.74
C VAL A 137 -8.14 -5.27 10.19
N ARG A 138 -7.17 -5.21 11.11
CA ARG A 138 -7.46 -4.97 12.54
C ARG A 138 -7.41 -3.51 12.99
N ASN A 139 -6.73 -2.62 12.24
CA ASN A 139 -6.53 -1.23 12.68
C ASN A 139 -7.66 -0.25 12.32
N LEU A 140 -8.62 -0.63 11.46
CA LEU A 140 -9.75 0.26 11.14
C LEU A 140 -10.79 0.39 12.28
N ALA A 141 -10.73 -0.47 13.31
CA ALA A 141 -11.66 -0.46 14.44
C ALA A 141 -11.20 0.42 15.62
N ILE A 142 -9.93 0.82 15.68
CA ILE A 142 -9.40 1.60 16.82
C ILE A 142 -9.53 3.11 16.58
N PHE A 143 -9.50 3.57 15.32
CA PHE A 143 -9.52 5.00 15.00
C PHE A 143 -10.89 5.68 15.22
N THR A 144 -12.00 4.94 15.18
CA THR A 144 -13.35 5.52 15.37
C THR A 144 -13.73 5.76 16.82
N ARG A 145 -12.93 5.32 17.80
CA ARG A 145 -13.22 5.49 19.24
C ARG A 145 -12.58 6.73 19.88
N SER A 146 -11.60 7.36 19.23
CA SER A 146 -10.83 8.49 19.79
C SER A 146 -11.50 9.87 19.61
N LEU A 147 -12.54 9.99 18.76
CA LEU A 147 -13.16 11.28 18.44
C LEU A 147 -14.41 11.63 19.29
N GLY A 148 -14.67 10.91 20.38
CA GLY A 148 -15.99 10.91 21.05
C GLY A 148 -16.11 11.51 22.45
N THR A 149 -15.06 11.99 23.11
CA THR A 149 -15.19 12.52 24.50
C THR A 149 -14.41 13.83 24.69
N GLY A 150 -15.11 14.95 24.52
CA GLY A 150 -14.53 16.28 24.69
C GLY A 150 -15.60 17.37 24.67
N ALA A 151 -16.67 17.17 25.44
CA ALA A 151 -17.66 18.18 25.74
C ALA A 151 -18.12 17.91 27.17
N ASP A 152 -17.43 18.52 28.14
CA ASP A 152 -17.90 18.87 29.49
C ASP A 152 -16.72 19.57 30.20
N GLY A 153 -16.85 20.88 30.40
CA GLY A 153 -15.85 21.76 31.01
C GLY A 153 -16.19 23.22 30.79
#